data_AF-A0A329VV34-F1
#
_entry.id   AF-A0A329VV34-F1
#
_cell.length_a   1.000
_cell.length_b   1.000
_cell.length_c   1.000
_cell.angle_alpha   90.00
_cell.angle_beta   90.00
_cell.angle_gamma   90.00
#
_symmetry.space_group_name_H-M   'P 1'
#
loop_
_entity.id
_entity.type
_entity.pdbx_description
1 polymer ?
#
loop_
_entity_poly.entity_id
_entity_poly.type
_entity_poly.pdbx_seq_one_letter_code
_entity_poly.pdbx_strand_id
1 'polypeptide(L)'
;TSTCSHCNGRGLISVQRDVIKYAGYKDVIEQRVETERVDELCSPCGGKGVISSRCRCNGTGKVVDREATKAAGAPVIKICERCTGRGYSRVPSSVAYTAIKALLPELTQSSWSRNWKPFYEKLVAKCDIEESRAASEFSKVTR
;
A
#
# COMPACT_ATOMS: atom_id res chain seq x y z
N THR A 1 -5.44 -3.01 8.38
CA THR A 1 -3.98 -3.27 8.41
C THR A 1 -3.77 -4.75 8.56
N SER A 2 -2.81 -5.34 7.86
CA SER A 2 -2.48 -6.77 7.97
C SER A 2 -0.99 -6.94 8.25
N THR A 3 -0.61 -8.04 8.88
CA THR A 3 0.80 -8.39 9.07
C THR A 3 1.46 -8.60 7.71
N CYS A 4 2.66 -8.04 7.52
CA CYS A 4 3.38 -8.20 6.26
C CYS A 4 3.83 -9.66 6.11
N SER A 5 3.33 -10.34 5.06
CA SER A 5 3.71 -11.72 4.74
C SER A 5 5.17 -11.87 4.33
N HIS A 6 5.80 -10.80 3.82
CA HIS A 6 7.20 -10.85 3.38
C HIS A 6 8.20 -10.84 4.54
N CYS A 7 7.92 -10.13 5.63
CA CYS A 7 8.81 -10.08 6.81
C CYS A 7 8.19 -10.72 8.06
N ASN A 8 6.99 -11.29 7.96
CA ASN A 8 6.21 -11.86 9.07
C ASN A 8 6.12 -10.92 10.27
N GLY A 9 5.89 -9.62 10.01
CA GLY A 9 5.78 -8.62 11.07
C GLY A 9 7.10 -7.98 11.53
N ARG A 10 8.26 -8.52 11.13
CA ARG A 10 9.57 -8.01 11.61
C ARG A 10 9.98 -6.65 11.04
N GLY A 11 9.42 -6.24 9.91
CA GLY A 11 9.80 -5.01 9.21
C GLY A 11 11.15 -5.07 8.48
N LEU A 12 11.98 -6.05 8.79
CA LEU A 12 13.31 -6.26 8.20
C LEU A 12 13.39 -7.61 7.47
N ILE A 13 14.27 -7.70 6.48
CA ILE A 13 14.63 -8.92 5.76
C ILE A 13 16.14 -9.11 5.92
N SER A 14 16.54 -10.25 6.46
CA SER A 14 17.96 -10.61 6.61
C SER A 14 18.48 -11.19 5.30
N VAL A 15 19.49 -10.56 4.72
CA VAL A 15 20.09 -10.95 3.43
C VAL A 15 21.62 -10.95 3.56
N GLN A 16 22.30 -11.77 2.76
CA GLN A 16 23.76 -11.70 2.67
C GLN A 16 24.17 -10.58 1.73
N ARG A 17 25.03 -9.68 2.19
CA ARG A 17 25.61 -8.60 1.41
C ARG A 17 27.09 -8.47 1.70
N ASP A 18 27.78 -7.98 0.70
CA ASP A 18 29.18 -7.58 0.81
C ASP A 18 29.26 -6.24 1.55
N VAL A 19 29.81 -6.29 2.76
CA VAL A 19 29.97 -5.14 3.64
C VAL A 19 31.42 -4.71 3.63
N ILE A 20 31.64 -3.43 3.37
CA ILE A 20 32.97 -2.82 3.42
C ILE A 20 33.37 -2.71 4.91
N LYS A 21 34.30 -3.55 5.35
CA LYS A 21 34.87 -3.47 6.70
C LYS A 21 35.89 -2.36 6.82
N TYR A 22 36.68 -2.20 5.76
CA TYR A 22 37.67 -1.15 5.64
C TYR A 22 37.69 -0.69 4.18
N ALA A 23 37.48 0.61 3.96
CA ALA A 23 37.37 1.19 2.62
C ALA A 23 38.69 1.19 1.84
N GLY A 24 39.81 0.80 2.46
CA GLY A 24 41.14 0.96 1.90
C GLY A 24 41.67 2.39 2.13
N TYR A 25 42.96 2.60 1.84
CA TYR A 25 43.57 3.93 1.86
C TYR A 25 44.61 4.08 0.75
N LYS A 26 44.32 4.96 -0.21
CA LYS A 26 45.24 5.48 -1.26
C LYS A 26 46.26 4.47 -1.80
N ASP A 27 45.81 3.38 -2.41
CA ASP A 27 46.65 2.31 -3.00
C ASP A 27 47.69 1.66 -2.06
N VAL A 28 47.80 2.13 -0.81
CA VAL A 28 48.68 1.60 0.24
C VAL A 28 48.00 0.44 0.97
N ILE A 29 46.67 0.52 1.11
CA ILE A 29 45.88 -0.50 1.80
C ILE A 29 44.66 -0.84 0.94
N GLU A 30 44.54 -2.11 0.59
CA GLU A 30 43.42 -2.65 -0.18
C GLU A 30 42.09 -2.58 0.59
N GLN A 31 41.00 -2.49 -0.15
CA GLN A 31 39.66 -2.50 0.41
C GLN A 31 39.31 -3.90 0.92
N ARG A 32 38.96 -4.00 2.20
CA ARG A 32 38.47 -5.26 2.80
C ARG A 32 36.96 -5.29 2.76
N VAL A 33 36.43 -6.23 1.99
CA VAL A 33 35.00 -6.50 1.85
C VAL A 33 34.72 -7.91 2.36
N GLU A 34 33.69 -8.05 3.19
CA GLU A 34 33.28 -9.33 3.75
C GLU A 34 31.79 -9.54 3.56
N THR A 35 31.40 -10.74 3.16
CA THR A 35 29.98 -11.09 3.03
C THR A 35 29.40 -11.38 4.41
N GLU A 36 28.45 -10.56 4.83
CA GLU A 36 27.76 -10.70 6.11
C GLU A 36 26.26 -10.71 5.95
N ARG A 37 25.56 -11.26 6.95
CA ARG A 37 24.12 -11.09 7.06
C ARG A 37 23.81 -9.69 7.56
N VAL A 38 23.11 -8.92 6.73
CA VAL A 38 22.62 -7.59 7.06
C VAL A 38 21.10 -7.57 7.04
N ASP A 39 20.52 -6.74 7.89
CA ASP A 39 19.08 -6.54 7.92
C ASP A 39 18.72 -5.33 7.06
N GLU A 40 18.00 -5.60 5.96
CA GLU A 40 17.48 -4.57 5.08
C GLU A 40 16.01 -4.28 5.38
N LEU A 41 15.59 -3.04 5.13
CA LEU A 41 14.18 -2.67 5.23
C LEU A 41 13.34 -3.53 4.29
N CYS A 42 12.30 -4.17 4.83
CA CYS A 42 11.32 -4.89 4.03
C CYS A 42 10.62 -3.91 3.09
N SER A 43 11.03 -3.89 1.81
CA SER A 43 10.49 -3.01 0.77
C SER A 43 8.94 -3.02 0.68
N PRO A 44 8.26 -4.18 0.77
CA PRO A 44 6.79 -4.23 0.79
C PRO A 44 6.11 -3.43 1.90
N CYS A 45 6.66 -3.41 3.12
CA CYS A 45 6.08 -2.70 4.27
C CYS A 45 6.83 -1.41 4.64
N GLY A 46 7.96 -1.13 4.01
CA GLY A 46 8.83 0.00 4.32
C GLY A 46 9.30 0.03 5.77
N GLY A 47 9.64 -1.14 6.35
CA GLY A 47 10.09 -1.24 7.75
C GLY A 47 8.98 -1.37 8.79
N LYS A 48 7.71 -1.19 8.43
CA LYS A 48 6.61 -1.10 9.41
C LYS A 48 6.15 -2.44 9.99
N GLY A 49 6.55 -3.55 9.39
CA GLY A 49 6.05 -4.89 9.75
C GLY A 49 4.57 -5.15 9.38
N VAL A 50 3.80 -4.10 9.15
CA VAL A 50 2.38 -4.16 8.76
C VAL A 50 2.14 -3.49 7.40
N ILE A 51 1.21 -4.06 6.64
CA ILE A 51 0.71 -3.48 5.40
C ILE A 51 -0.54 -2.69 5.73
N SER A 52 -0.47 -1.38 5.47
CA SER A 52 -1.61 -0.49 5.63
C SER A 52 -2.59 -0.68 4.47
N SER A 53 -3.88 -0.61 4.78
CA SER A 53 -4.95 -0.52 3.77
C SER A 53 -4.93 0.84 3.05
N ARG A 54 -4.27 1.84 3.65
CA ARG A 54 -4.05 3.16 3.03
C ARG A 54 -3.18 3.01 1.78
N CYS A 55 -3.53 3.78 0.76
CA CYS A 55 -2.71 3.90 -0.42
C CYS A 55 -1.34 4.52 -0.06
N ARG A 56 -0.32 4.20 -0.87
CA ARG A 56 1.04 4.74 -0.75
C ARG A 56 1.13 6.27 -0.89
N CYS A 57 0.05 6.97 -1.27
CA CYS A 57 -0.07 8.43 -1.13
C CYS A 57 -0.36 8.88 0.32
N ASN A 58 0.00 8.06 1.31
CA ASN A 58 -0.38 8.18 2.72
C ASN A 58 -1.89 8.32 2.95
N GLY A 59 -2.70 7.85 2.01
CA GLY A 59 -4.16 7.93 2.04
C GLY A 59 -4.77 9.32 1.86
N THR A 60 -4.01 10.26 1.29
CA THR A 60 -4.54 11.58 0.93
C THR A 60 -5.37 11.57 -0.36
N GLY A 61 -5.23 10.53 -1.18
CA GLY A 61 -5.83 10.48 -2.52
C GLY A 61 -5.16 11.43 -3.53
N LYS A 62 -4.15 12.19 -3.13
CA LYS A 62 -3.50 13.24 -3.93
C LYS A 62 -1.98 13.04 -3.95
N VAL A 63 -1.32 13.44 -5.03
CA VAL A 63 0.14 13.36 -5.21
C VAL A 63 0.63 14.64 -5.89
N VAL A 64 1.83 15.09 -5.54
CA VAL A 64 2.46 16.24 -6.20
C VAL A 64 2.84 15.87 -7.64
N ASP A 65 2.39 16.68 -8.59
CA ASP A 65 2.81 16.59 -9.99
C ASP A 65 4.19 17.23 -10.13
N ARG A 66 5.22 16.41 -10.31
CA ARG A 66 6.61 16.89 -10.39
C ARG A 66 6.89 17.69 -11.64
N GLU A 67 6.20 17.42 -12.74
CA GLU A 67 6.43 18.10 -14.02
C GLU A 67 5.76 19.48 -13.97
N ALA A 68 4.48 19.51 -13.59
CA ALA A 68 3.75 20.77 -13.44
C ALA A 68 4.33 21.65 -12.31
N THR A 69 4.81 21.04 -11.21
CA THR A 69 5.48 21.78 -10.13
C THR A 69 6.77 22.44 -10.60
N LYS A 70 7.57 21.76 -11.43
CA LYS A 70 8.79 22.34 -12.01
C LYS A 70 8.47 23.50 -12.96
N ALA A 71 7.42 23.36 -13.77
CA ALA A 71 7.01 24.39 -14.72
C ALA A 71 6.41 25.64 -14.03
N ALA A 72 5.58 25.44 -13.01
CA ALA A 72 4.90 26.53 -12.30
C ALA A 72 5.74 27.19 -11.21
N GLY A 73 6.84 26.54 -10.77
CA GLY A 73 7.62 26.99 -9.61
C GLY A 73 6.89 26.86 -8.26
N ALA A 74 5.70 26.27 -8.24
CA ALA A 74 4.86 26.07 -7.06
C ALA A 74 4.28 24.64 -7.04
N PRO A 75 4.01 24.05 -5.86
CA PRO A 75 3.49 22.68 -5.77
C PRO A 75 2.12 22.53 -6.46
N VAL A 76 2.09 21.81 -7.58
CA VAL A 76 0.87 21.43 -8.27
C VAL A 76 0.45 20.05 -7.80
N ILE A 77 -0.80 19.91 -7.35
CA ILE A 77 -1.33 18.65 -6.80
C ILE A 77 -2.22 17.99 -7.84
N LYS A 78 -1.96 16.72 -8.15
CA LYS A 78 -2.82 15.87 -8.98
C LYS A 78 -3.46 14.75 -8.18
N ILE A 79 -4.47 14.11 -8.78
CA ILE A 79 -5.13 12.94 -8.21
C ILE A 79 -4.15 11.76 -8.22
N CYS A 80 -4.12 10.98 -7.14
CA CYS A 80 -3.30 9.78 -7.07
C CYS A 80 -3.82 8.71 -8.03
N GLU A 81 -3.05 8.39 -9.07
CA GLU A 81 -3.39 7.38 -10.08
C GLU A 81 -3.61 5.97 -9.48
N ARG A 82 -2.85 5.62 -8.42
CA ARG A 82 -2.93 4.29 -7.80
C ARG A 82 -4.25 4.00 -7.09
N CYS A 83 -4.81 4.99 -6.41
CA CYS A 83 -6.08 4.84 -5.69
C CYS A 83 -7.23 5.61 -6.34
N THR A 84 -6.97 6.24 -7.49
CA THR A 84 -7.90 7.10 -8.23
C THR A 84 -8.61 8.10 -7.31
N GLY A 85 -7.86 8.74 -6.41
CA GLY A 85 -8.40 9.75 -5.48
C GLY A 85 -8.96 9.24 -4.15
N ARG A 86 -9.15 7.92 -3.96
CA ARG A 86 -9.79 7.37 -2.74
C ARG A 86 -8.91 7.35 -1.50
N GLY A 87 -7.60 7.27 -1.66
CA GLY A 87 -6.67 7.16 -0.52
C GLY A 87 -6.54 5.75 0.08
N TYR A 88 -7.28 4.75 -0.37
CA TYR A 88 -7.09 3.35 0.01
C TYR A 88 -7.19 2.42 -1.20
N SER A 89 -6.71 1.19 -1.04
CA SER A 89 -6.81 0.18 -2.11
C SER A 89 -8.17 -0.51 -2.07
N ARG A 90 -8.77 -0.75 -3.24
CA ARG A 90 -10.03 -1.51 -3.31
C ARG A 90 -9.76 -2.97 -2.98
N VAL A 91 -10.56 -3.51 -2.06
CA VAL A 91 -10.56 -4.95 -1.77
C VAL A 91 -11.29 -5.65 -2.92
N PRO A 92 -10.60 -6.53 -3.68
CA PRO A 92 -11.25 -7.29 -4.75
C PRO A 92 -12.34 -8.20 -4.18
N SER A 93 -13.43 -8.41 -4.93
CA SER A 93 -14.51 -9.30 -4.52
C SER A 93 -14.05 -10.75 -4.34
N SER A 94 -12.95 -11.17 -4.97
CA SER A 94 -12.34 -12.48 -4.77
C SER A 94 -11.83 -12.69 -3.35
N VAL A 95 -11.36 -11.64 -2.67
CA VAL A 95 -10.94 -11.73 -1.27
C VAL A 95 -12.14 -11.98 -0.37
N ALA A 96 -13.25 -11.26 -0.62
CA ALA A 96 -14.51 -11.50 0.08
C ALA A 96 -15.07 -12.91 -0.19
N TYR A 97 -15.01 -13.37 -1.44
CA TYR A 97 -15.38 -14.75 -1.79
C TYR A 97 -14.58 -15.79 -1.02
N THR A 98 -13.26 -15.63 -0.96
CA THR A 98 -12.36 -16.58 -0.27
C THR A 98 -12.69 -16.65 1.22
N ALA A 99 -12.95 -15.50 1.85
CA ALA A 99 -13.35 -15.43 3.25
C ALA A 99 -14.72 -16.10 3.51
N ILE A 100 -15.71 -15.85 2.64
CA ILE A 100 -17.05 -16.44 2.78
C ILE A 100 -17.04 -17.93 2.49
N LYS A 101 -16.26 -18.39 1.50
CA LYS A 101 -16.10 -19.81 1.19
C LYS A 101 -15.51 -20.61 2.35
N ALA A 102 -14.66 -20.00 3.17
CA ALA A 102 -14.16 -20.64 4.39
C ALA A 102 -15.28 -20.90 5.43
N LEU A 103 -16.37 -20.12 5.38
CA LEU A 103 -17.54 -20.29 6.24
C LEU A 103 -18.64 -21.17 5.60
N LEU A 104 -18.77 -21.10 4.26
CA LEU A 104 -19.75 -21.82 3.45
C LEU A 104 -19.04 -22.57 2.31
N PRO A 105 -18.52 -23.79 2.56
CA PRO A 105 -17.72 -24.55 1.60
C PRO A 105 -18.48 -24.93 0.32
N GLU A 106 -19.81 -25.07 0.39
CA GLU A 106 -20.70 -25.38 -0.73
C GLU A 106 -20.87 -24.20 -1.71
N LEU A 107 -20.43 -22.99 -1.34
CA LEU A 107 -20.55 -21.82 -2.18
C LEU A 107 -19.61 -21.88 -3.39
N THR A 108 -20.19 -22.12 -4.55
CA THR A 108 -19.47 -22.14 -5.82
C THR A 108 -19.13 -20.74 -6.32
N GLN A 109 -18.04 -20.63 -7.09
CA GLN A 109 -17.61 -19.38 -7.73
C GLN A 109 -18.69 -18.81 -8.67
N SER A 110 -19.46 -19.68 -9.34
CA SER A 110 -20.54 -19.29 -10.24
C SER A 110 -21.71 -18.66 -9.48
N SER A 111 -22.13 -19.27 -8.37
CA SER A 111 -23.16 -18.71 -7.48
C SER A 111 -22.72 -17.38 -6.88
N TRP A 112 -21.46 -17.29 -6.45
CA TRP A 112 -20.87 -16.03 -5.98
C TRP A 112 -20.99 -14.93 -7.05
N SER A 113 -20.48 -15.18 -8.25
CA SER A 113 -20.43 -14.16 -9.29
C SER A 113 -21.81 -13.68 -9.74
N ARG A 114 -22.82 -14.56 -9.75
CA ARG A 114 -24.17 -14.24 -10.24
C ARG A 114 -25.05 -13.59 -9.18
N ASN A 115 -25.01 -14.09 -7.95
CA ASN A 115 -25.99 -13.73 -6.92
C ASN A 115 -25.40 -12.87 -5.79
N TRP A 116 -24.17 -13.18 -5.35
CA TRP A 116 -23.58 -12.55 -4.16
C TRP A 116 -22.72 -11.33 -4.48
N LYS A 117 -21.94 -11.39 -5.56
CA LYS A 117 -21.08 -10.27 -6.00
C LYS A 117 -21.88 -8.98 -6.21
N PRO A 118 -23.07 -8.97 -6.86
CA PRO A 118 -23.85 -7.75 -7.00
C PRO A 118 -24.30 -7.17 -5.65
N PHE A 119 -24.61 -8.03 -4.67
CA PHE A 119 -24.96 -7.58 -3.32
C PHE A 119 -23.75 -6.98 -2.60
N TYR A 120 -22.58 -7.64 -2.67
CA TYR A 120 -21.33 -7.10 -2.14
C TYR A 120 -21.00 -5.72 -2.74
N GLU A 121 -21.12 -5.57 -4.06
CA GLU A 121 -20.85 -4.29 -4.73
C GLU A 121 -21.82 -3.18 -4.30
N LYS A 122 -23.10 -3.51 -4.05
CA LYS A 122 -24.08 -2.56 -3.49
C LYS A 122 -23.69 -2.09 -2.09
N LEU A 123 -23.19 -2.98 -1.24
CA LEU A 123 -22.72 -2.62 0.10
C LEU A 123 -21.51 -1.68 0.02
N VAL A 124 -20.54 -1.98 -0.85
CA VAL A 124 -19.39 -1.10 -1.08
C VAL A 124 -19.84 0.28 -1.59
N ALA A 125 -20.76 0.31 -2.56
CA ALA A 125 -21.30 1.56 -3.09
C ALA A 125 -22.03 2.38 -2.01
N LYS A 126 -22.72 1.72 -1.06
CA LYS A 126 -23.36 2.41 0.06
C LYS A 126 -22.34 3.11 0.96
N CYS A 127 -21.20 2.47 1.23
CA CYS A 127 -20.10 3.11 1.96
C CYS A 127 -19.57 4.36 1.22
N ASP A 128 -19.33 4.26 -0.09
CA ASP A 128 -18.85 5.37 -0.92
C ASP A 128 -19.84 6.56 -0.90
N ILE A 129 -21.16 6.28 -0.91
CA ILE A 129 -22.23 7.30 -0.82
C ILE A 129 -22.19 8.01 0.53
N GLU A 130 -22.11 7.27 1.63
CA GLU A 130 -22.09 7.86 2.97
C GLU A 130 -20.80 8.63 3.25
N GLU A 131 -19.65 8.16 2.74
CA GLU A 131 -18.39 8.91 2.78
C GLU A 131 -18.53 10.26 2.05
N SER A 132 -19.12 10.24 0.85
CA SER A 132 -19.36 11.45 0.07
C SER A 132 -20.30 12.43 0.79
N ARG A 133 -21.34 11.90 1.45
CA ARG A 133 -22.27 12.70 2.26
C ARG A 133 -21.55 13.33 3.44
N ALA A 134 -20.75 12.57 4.18
CA ALA A 134 -19.97 13.08 5.31
C ALA A 134 -18.98 14.16 4.87
N ALA A 135 -18.30 13.97 3.73
CA ALA A 135 -17.41 14.96 3.15
C ALA A 135 -18.14 16.26 2.78
N SER A 136 -19.35 16.15 2.22
CA SER A 136 -20.19 17.31 1.89
C SER A 136 -20.60 18.09 3.14
N GLU A 137 -21.08 17.42 4.18
CA GLU A 137 -21.43 18.09 5.45
C GLU A 137 -20.22 18.74 6.12
N PHE A 138 -19.07 18.05 6.14
CA PHE A 138 -17.82 18.63 6.66
C PHE A 138 -17.43 19.91 5.90
N SER A 139 -17.53 19.88 4.57
CA SER A 139 -17.22 21.04 3.74
C SER A 139 -18.11 22.25 4.03
N LYS A 140 -19.38 22.05 4.43
CA LYS A 140 -20.28 23.16 4.79
C LYS A 140 -19.86 23.87 6.08
N VAL A 141 -19.17 23.18 6.98
CA VAL A 141 -18.73 23.73 8.27
C VAL A 141 -17.35 24.36 8.18
N THR A 142 -16.47 23.81 7.33
CA THR A 142 -15.07 24.27 7.24
C THR A 142 -14.80 25.32 6.17
N ARG A 143 -15.73 25.57 5.26
CA ARG A 143 -15.60 26.53 4.16
C ARG A 143 -16.67 27.60 4.28
#